data_AF-A0A1V6CNX5-F1
#
_entry.id   AF-A0A1V6CNX5-F1
#
_cell.length_a   1.000
_cell.length_b   1.000
_cell.length_c   1.000
_cell.angle_alpha   90.00
_cell.angle_beta   90.00
_cell.angle_gamma   90.00
#
_symmetry.space_group_name_H-M   'P 1'
#
loop_
_entity.id
_entity.type
_entity.pdbx_description
1 polymer ?
#
loop_
_entity_poly.entity_id
_entity_poly.type
_entity_poly.pdbx_seq_one_letter_code
_entity_poly.pdbx_strand_id
1 'polypeptide(L)'
;MKAIYCMYCLLFAITIISPVATAQGAEWFSIGEDRAGNELFFDLESLVQHSGVIKAWMKAIYSREGRKERIKERVMKKASVERYDRLSYALELQEINCGRREFRVLAYADYSSDGRILHSSIIDHQPAEGWEPIAPDSMGEVIDRLVCPSSPLQKKKLPGIIERGGFIKINGSDLISGVKSLL
;
A
#
# COMPACT_ATOMS: atom_id res chain seq x y z
N MET A 1 9.12 -43.99 -40.51
CA MET A 1 8.08 -42.93 -40.39
C MET A 1 7.43 -42.86 -39.01
N LYS A 2 7.05 -43.97 -38.36
CA LYS A 2 6.46 -43.96 -36.99
C LYS A 2 7.37 -43.39 -35.89
N ALA A 3 8.70 -43.58 -35.99
CA ALA A 3 9.66 -43.07 -35.01
C ALA A 3 9.86 -41.54 -35.04
N ILE A 4 9.65 -40.90 -36.20
CA ILE A 4 9.83 -39.44 -36.37
C ILE A 4 8.67 -38.67 -35.72
N TYR A 5 7.44 -39.19 -35.80
CA TYR A 5 6.28 -38.64 -35.09
C TYR A 5 6.41 -38.78 -33.56
N CYS A 6 7.04 -39.85 -33.08
CA CYS A 6 7.30 -40.05 -31.65
C CYS A 6 8.29 -39.00 -31.10
N MET A 7 9.30 -38.64 -31.89
CA MET A 7 10.29 -37.61 -31.54
C MET A 7 9.69 -36.20 -31.53
N TYR A 8 8.79 -35.89 -32.48
CA TYR A 8 8.05 -34.62 -32.47
C TYR A 8 7.02 -34.54 -31.32
N CYS A 9 6.37 -35.64 -30.95
CA CYS A 9 5.50 -35.68 -29.76
C CYS A 9 6.27 -35.46 -28.46
N LEU A 10 7.51 -35.96 -28.35
CA LEU A 10 8.36 -35.76 -27.18
C LEU A 10 8.90 -34.31 -27.08
N LEU A 11 9.23 -33.67 -28.20
CA LEU A 11 9.68 -32.28 -28.21
C LEU A 11 8.55 -31.27 -27.94
N PHE A 12 7.31 -31.58 -28.36
CA PHE A 12 6.14 -30.73 -28.08
C PHE A 12 5.67 -30.83 -26.61
N ALA A 13 5.97 -31.94 -25.92
CA ALA A 13 5.62 -32.11 -24.51
C ALA A 13 6.53 -31.31 -23.55
N ILE A 14 7.78 -31.04 -23.93
CA ILE A 14 8.76 -30.33 -23.07
C ILE A 14 8.51 -28.81 -23.05
N THR A 15 7.88 -28.23 -24.08
CA THR A 15 7.62 -26.77 -24.14
C THR A 15 6.43 -26.29 -23.32
N ILE A 16 5.64 -27.19 -22.72
CA ILE A 16 4.42 -26.83 -21.96
C ILE A 16 4.72 -26.72 -20.45
N ILE A 17 5.88 -27.17 -19.99
CA ILE A 17 6.32 -27.02 -18.59
C ILE A 17 7.21 -25.79 -18.47
N SER A 18 6.74 -24.64 -18.97
CA SER A 18 7.26 -23.38 -18.46
C SER A 18 6.69 -23.20 -17.06
N PRO A 19 7.52 -23.11 -16.00
CA PRO A 19 6.99 -22.68 -14.71
C PRO A 19 6.34 -21.33 -14.96
N VAL A 20 5.02 -21.27 -14.79
CA VAL A 20 4.32 -20.00 -14.68
C VAL A 20 5.01 -19.33 -13.51
N ALA A 21 5.85 -18.34 -13.79
CA ALA A 21 6.32 -17.42 -12.78
C ALA A 21 5.05 -16.76 -12.27
N THR A 22 4.49 -17.30 -11.18
CA THR A 22 3.51 -16.61 -10.39
C THR A 22 4.23 -15.37 -9.93
N ALA A 23 3.96 -14.25 -10.60
CA ALA A 23 4.32 -12.94 -10.10
C ALA A 23 3.63 -12.84 -8.75
N GLN A 24 4.37 -13.06 -7.67
CA GLN A 24 3.91 -12.71 -6.33
C GLN A 24 3.72 -11.20 -6.37
N GLY A 25 2.46 -10.76 -6.47
CA GLY A 25 2.13 -9.37 -6.24
C GLY A 25 2.60 -9.00 -4.83
N ALA A 26 3.03 -7.75 -4.64
CA ALA A 26 3.43 -7.28 -3.31
C ALA A 26 2.32 -7.59 -2.29
N GLU A 27 2.69 -8.21 -1.18
CA GLU A 27 1.77 -8.56 -0.09
C GLU A 27 1.46 -7.31 0.73
N TRP A 28 0.21 -6.87 0.70
CA TRP A 28 -0.24 -5.68 1.45
C TRP A 28 -0.84 -6.09 2.79
N PHE A 29 -0.37 -5.49 3.88
CA PHE A 29 -0.85 -5.75 5.23
C PHE A 29 -1.87 -4.70 5.64
N SER A 30 -3.10 -5.12 5.97
CA SER A 30 -4.11 -4.19 6.50
C SER A 30 -3.72 -3.70 7.89
N ILE A 31 -3.81 -2.38 8.10
CA ILE A 31 -3.51 -1.71 9.37
C ILE A 31 -4.74 -1.04 10.01
N GLY A 32 -5.91 -1.18 9.38
CA GLY A 32 -7.19 -0.69 9.85
C GLY A 32 -7.81 0.38 8.95
N GLU A 33 -8.79 1.09 9.49
CA GLU A 33 -9.49 2.17 8.80
C GLU A 33 -9.13 3.53 9.41
N ASP A 34 -9.10 4.59 8.59
CA ASP A 34 -9.05 5.96 9.09
C ASP A 34 -10.44 6.48 9.48
N ARG A 35 -10.51 7.75 9.92
CA ARG A 35 -11.76 8.39 10.36
C ARG A 35 -12.80 8.54 9.25
N ALA A 36 -12.36 8.59 8.00
CA ALA A 36 -13.23 8.64 6.84
C ALA A 36 -13.67 7.23 6.38
N GLY A 37 -13.19 6.18 7.05
CA GLY A 37 -13.45 4.79 6.71
C GLY A 37 -12.62 4.28 5.52
N ASN A 38 -11.50 4.94 5.19
CA ASN A 38 -10.59 4.42 4.17
C ASN A 38 -9.84 3.24 4.75
N GLU A 39 -9.80 2.12 4.03
CA GLU A 39 -9.03 0.95 4.43
C GLU A 39 -7.55 1.20 4.10
N LEU A 40 -6.68 1.07 5.10
CA LEU A 40 -5.27 1.37 5.00
C LEU A 40 -4.43 0.10 5.03
N PHE A 41 -3.42 0.09 4.18
CA PHE A 41 -2.50 -1.02 4.01
C PHE A 41 -1.06 -0.54 3.93
N PHE A 42 -0.14 -1.41 4.32
CA PHE A 42 1.28 -1.13 4.37
C PHE A 42 2.06 -2.26 3.68
N ASP A 43 3.06 -1.90 2.87
CA ASP A 43 4.00 -2.86 2.28
C ASP A 43 5.18 -3.07 3.23
N LEU A 44 5.16 -4.22 3.92
CA LEU A 44 6.22 -4.60 4.86
C LEU A 44 7.38 -5.35 4.18
N GLU A 45 7.22 -5.79 2.93
CA GLU A 45 8.25 -6.55 2.22
C GLU A 45 9.24 -5.63 1.52
N SER A 46 8.80 -4.44 1.13
CA SER A 46 9.64 -3.43 0.47
C SER A 46 10.37 -2.49 1.44
N LEU A 47 10.46 -2.82 2.74
CA LEU A 47 11.04 -1.91 3.74
C LEU A 47 12.54 -1.72 3.49
N VAL A 48 12.93 -0.47 3.25
CA VAL A 48 14.34 -0.09 3.20
C VAL A 48 14.66 0.68 4.47
N GLN A 49 15.56 0.14 5.29
CA GLN A 49 16.05 0.79 6.50
C GLN A 49 17.43 1.40 6.27
N HIS A 50 17.58 2.67 6.61
CA HIS A 50 18.87 3.34 6.62
C HIS A 50 18.94 4.32 7.79
N SER A 51 19.95 4.17 8.64
CA SER A 51 20.23 5.12 9.74
C SER A 51 19.03 5.41 10.66
N GLY A 52 18.20 4.39 10.94
CA GLY A 52 17.00 4.53 11.77
C GLY A 52 15.78 5.14 11.07
N VAL A 53 15.88 5.42 9.78
CA VAL A 53 14.77 5.83 8.90
C VAL A 53 14.31 4.64 8.08
N ILE A 54 13.00 4.42 8.02
CA ILE A 54 12.35 3.37 7.24
C ILE A 54 11.62 4.01 6.07
N LYS A 55 11.77 3.45 4.88
CA LYS A 55 11.04 3.86 3.68
C LYS A 55 10.08 2.76 3.25
N ALA A 56 8.83 3.13 3.02
CA ALA A 56 7.76 2.16 2.74
C ALA A 56 6.62 2.77 1.91
N TRP A 57 5.92 1.90 1.19
CA TRP A 57 4.66 2.28 0.55
C TRP A 57 3.47 2.03 1.47
N MET A 58 2.55 2.97 1.47
CA MET A 58 1.23 2.87 2.07
C MET A 58 0.17 2.95 0.97
N LYS A 59 -0.91 2.19 1.14
CA LYS A 59 -2.08 2.21 0.25
C LYS A 59 -3.32 2.57 1.04
N ALA A 60 -4.12 3.47 0.50
CA ALA A 60 -5.43 3.83 1.04
C ALA A 60 -6.51 3.50 0.01
N ILE A 61 -7.40 2.56 0.32
CA ILE A 61 -8.61 2.32 -0.48
C ILE A 61 -9.67 3.29 0.00
N TYR A 62 -10.17 4.14 -0.89
CA TYR A 62 -11.08 5.18 -0.50
C TYR A 62 -12.49 4.64 -0.21
N SER A 63 -13.01 5.02 0.95
CA SER A 63 -14.43 4.89 1.26
C SER A 63 -15.24 5.88 0.41
N ARG A 64 -16.58 5.75 0.42
CA ARG A 64 -17.45 6.76 -0.21
C ARG A 64 -17.23 8.16 0.38
N GLU A 65 -17.00 8.25 1.70
CA GLU A 65 -16.78 9.55 2.34
C GLU A 65 -15.36 10.06 2.08
N GLY A 66 -14.34 9.21 2.18
CA GLY A 66 -12.97 9.59 1.85
C GLY A 66 -12.80 10.07 0.40
N ARG A 67 -13.54 9.47 -0.56
CA ARG A 67 -13.59 9.99 -1.93
C ARG A 67 -14.11 11.42 -2.00
N LYS A 68 -15.17 11.75 -1.26
CA LYS A 68 -15.72 13.11 -1.24
C LYS A 68 -14.75 14.09 -0.58
N GLU A 69 -14.14 13.70 0.53
CA GLU A 69 -13.14 14.52 1.22
C GLU A 69 -11.95 14.81 0.31
N ARG A 70 -11.44 13.80 -0.41
CA ARG A 70 -10.35 13.96 -1.37
C ARG A 70 -10.71 14.90 -2.52
N ILE A 71 -11.90 14.74 -3.11
CA ILE A 71 -12.39 15.64 -4.16
C ILE A 71 -12.52 17.07 -3.62
N LYS A 72 -13.09 17.25 -2.43
CA LYS A 72 -13.23 18.57 -1.77
C LYS A 72 -11.87 19.22 -1.54
N GLU A 73 -10.89 18.48 -1.05
CA GLU A 73 -9.51 18.96 -0.85
C GLU A 73 -8.90 19.48 -2.15
N ARG A 74 -9.04 18.73 -3.25
CA ARG A 74 -8.54 19.13 -4.56
C ARG A 74 -9.21 20.40 -5.08
N VAL A 75 -10.54 20.50 -4.94
CA VAL A 75 -11.28 21.71 -5.30
C VAL A 75 -10.80 22.91 -4.50
N MET A 76 -10.62 22.77 -3.18
CA MET A 76 -10.07 23.84 -2.32
C MET A 76 -8.66 24.27 -2.75
N LYS A 77 -7.83 23.31 -3.20
CA LYS A 77 -6.49 23.55 -3.76
C LYS A 77 -6.50 24.04 -5.22
N LYS A 78 -7.68 24.27 -5.82
CA LYS A 78 -7.85 24.62 -7.24
C LYS A 78 -7.19 23.61 -8.20
N ALA A 79 -7.08 22.36 -7.78
CA ALA A 79 -6.54 21.27 -8.58
C ALA A 79 -7.66 20.62 -9.42
N SER A 80 -7.29 20.06 -10.58
CA SER A 80 -8.25 19.34 -11.42
C SER A 80 -8.83 18.12 -10.69
N VAL A 81 -10.15 17.94 -10.83
CA VAL A 81 -10.92 16.76 -10.39
C VAL A 81 -11.46 15.97 -11.58
N GLU A 82 -10.89 16.18 -12.77
CA GLU A 82 -11.25 15.43 -13.97
C GLU A 82 -11.06 13.93 -13.74
N ARG A 83 -12.09 13.12 -14.05
CA ARG A 83 -12.12 11.66 -13.89
C ARG A 83 -12.11 11.15 -12.44
N TYR A 84 -12.27 12.02 -11.44
CA TYR A 84 -12.36 11.62 -10.02
C TYR A 84 -13.69 10.92 -9.66
N ASP A 85 -14.66 10.88 -10.58
CA ASP A 85 -15.81 9.96 -10.53
C ASP A 85 -15.37 8.48 -10.51
N ARG A 86 -14.13 8.18 -10.90
CA ARG A 86 -13.53 6.83 -10.86
C ARG A 86 -12.48 6.65 -9.77
N LEU A 87 -12.24 7.65 -8.92
CA LEU A 87 -11.25 7.57 -7.83
C LEU A 87 -11.50 6.33 -6.97
N SER A 88 -10.44 5.54 -6.73
CA SER A 88 -10.55 4.26 -6.02
C SER A 88 -9.56 4.12 -4.88
N TYR A 89 -8.28 4.37 -5.11
CA TYR A 89 -7.25 4.24 -4.08
C TYR A 89 -6.13 5.24 -4.30
N ALA A 90 -5.31 5.44 -3.28
CA ALA A 90 -4.07 6.18 -3.36
C ALA A 90 -2.87 5.31 -2.93
N LEU A 91 -1.70 5.63 -3.45
CA LEU A 91 -0.41 5.13 -2.97
C LEU A 91 0.44 6.29 -2.48
N GLU A 92 1.09 6.08 -1.35
CA GLU A 92 1.99 7.03 -0.72
C GLU A 92 3.33 6.38 -0.39
N LEU A 93 4.42 6.98 -0.84
CA LEU A 93 5.76 6.61 -0.40
C LEU A 93 6.09 7.49 0.79
N GLN A 94 6.35 6.88 1.94
CA GLN A 94 6.68 7.60 3.16
C GLN A 94 8.05 7.19 3.70
N GLU A 95 8.70 8.14 4.36
CA GLU A 95 9.82 7.88 5.27
C GLU A 95 9.37 8.06 6.71
N ILE A 96 9.82 7.17 7.60
CA ILE A 96 9.49 7.14 9.02
C ILE A 96 10.80 7.14 9.80
N ASN A 97 11.04 8.19 10.58
CA ASN A 97 12.19 8.30 11.45
C ASN A 97 11.85 7.71 12.83
N CYS A 98 12.29 6.47 13.08
CA CYS A 98 12.00 5.74 14.31
C CYS A 98 12.65 6.36 15.56
N GLY A 99 13.74 7.10 15.40
CA GLY A 99 14.43 7.75 16.52
C GLY A 99 13.73 9.03 16.98
N ARG A 100 13.17 9.79 16.02
CA ARG A 100 12.50 11.07 16.28
C ARG A 100 10.96 10.96 16.35
N ARG A 101 10.39 9.82 15.95
CA ARG A 101 8.93 9.61 15.79
C ARG A 101 8.31 10.67 14.89
N GLU A 102 8.91 10.83 13.73
CA GLU A 102 8.45 11.73 12.67
C GLU A 102 8.27 10.92 11.38
N PHE A 103 7.42 11.41 10.49
CA PHE A 103 7.26 10.86 9.16
C PHE A 103 7.28 11.97 8.12
N ARG A 104 7.50 11.61 6.86
CA ARG A 104 7.32 12.52 5.72
C ARG A 104 6.87 11.77 4.48
N VAL A 105 6.11 12.44 3.63
CA VAL A 105 5.66 11.90 2.34
C VAL A 105 6.67 12.28 1.27
N LEU A 106 7.15 11.30 0.51
CA LEU A 106 8.08 11.51 -0.61
C LEU A 106 7.37 11.48 -1.96
N ALA A 107 6.30 10.70 -2.07
CA ALA A 107 5.51 10.61 -3.28
C ALA A 107 4.07 10.25 -2.96
N TYR A 108 3.17 10.67 -3.82
CA TYR A 108 1.75 10.41 -3.71
C TYR A 108 1.17 10.17 -5.10
N ALA A 109 0.22 9.25 -5.23
CA ALA A 109 -0.57 9.10 -6.44
C ALA A 109 -2.02 8.66 -6.15
N ASP A 110 -2.97 9.31 -6.80
CA ASP A 110 -4.39 8.92 -6.90
C ASP A 110 -4.58 7.99 -8.10
N TYR A 111 -5.31 6.90 -7.89
CA TYR A 111 -5.64 5.92 -8.93
C TYR A 111 -7.15 5.76 -9.10
N SER A 112 -7.55 5.52 -10.35
CA SER A 112 -8.89 5.08 -10.68
C SER A 112 -9.10 3.59 -10.38
N SER A 113 -10.36 3.14 -10.40
CA SER A 113 -10.73 1.74 -10.17
C SER A 113 -10.19 0.76 -11.23
N ASP A 114 -9.81 1.25 -12.42
CA ASP A 114 -9.12 0.47 -13.45
C ASP A 114 -7.59 0.61 -13.40
N GLY A 115 -7.06 1.17 -12.31
CA GLY A 115 -5.62 1.26 -12.03
C GLY A 115 -4.88 2.37 -12.79
N ARG A 116 -5.58 3.30 -13.43
CA ARG A 116 -4.94 4.45 -14.11
C ARG A 116 -4.62 5.55 -13.10
N ILE A 117 -3.48 6.21 -13.29
CA ILE A 117 -3.10 7.38 -12.49
C ILE A 117 -4.03 8.54 -12.86
N LEU A 118 -4.75 9.07 -11.86
CA LEU A 118 -5.54 10.28 -11.97
C LEU A 118 -4.70 11.52 -11.66
N HIS A 119 -3.80 11.39 -10.68
CA HIS A 119 -2.85 12.42 -10.30
C HIS A 119 -1.66 11.78 -9.59
N SER A 120 -0.47 12.37 -9.74
CA SER A 120 0.71 11.97 -8.98
C SER A 120 1.60 13.18 -8.71
N SER A 121 2.33 13.12 -7.61
CA SER A 121 3.32 14.12 -7.21
C SER A 121 4.51 13.43 -6.56
N ILE A 122 5.71 13.87 -6.93
CA ILE A 122 6.94 13.59 -6.20
C ILE A 122 7.27 14.85 -5.40
N ILE A 123 7.59 14.68 -4.13
CA ILE A 123 7.90 15.77 -3.23
C ILE A 123 9.41 15.73 -2.96
N ASP A 124 10.12 16.68 -3.54
CA ASP A 124 11.56 16.81 -3.35
C ASP A 124 11.85 17.59 -2.07
N HIS A 125 12.14 16.85 -1.00
CA HIS A 125 12.51 17.43 0.29
C HIS A 125 14.02 17.54 0.42
N GLN A 126 14.50 18.68 0.91
CA GLN A 126 15.83 18.72 1.49
C GLN A 126 15.93 17.74 2.68
N PRO A 127 17.12 17.22 3.04
CA PRO A 127 17.25 16.19 4.07
C PRO A 127 16.58 16.53 5.42
N ALA A 128 16.58 17.82 5.80
CA ALA A 128 16.02 18.30 7.05
C ALA A 128 14.54 18.75 6.96
N GLU A 129 13.91 18.70 5.79
CA GLU A 129 12.57 19.24 5.54
C GLU A 129 11.51 18.14 5.39
N GLY A 130 10.25 18.56 5.51
CA GLY A 130 9.07 17.69 5.29
C GLY A 130 8.71 16.78 6.45
N TRP A 131 9.51 16.78 7.53
CA TRP A 131 9.27 15.94 8.71
C TRP A 131 8.11 16.48 9.55
N GLU A 132 7.13 15.63 9.79
CA GLU A 132 5.98 15.89 10.65
C GLU A 132 5.98 14.93 11.84
N PRO A 133 5.65 15.39 13.06
CA PRO A 133 5.60 14.52 14.22
C PRO A 133 4.46 13.50 14.09
N ILE A 134 4.72 12.26 14.48
CA ILE A 134 3.70 11.22 14.55
C ILE A 134 2.80 11.49 15.76
N ALA A 135 1.56 11.88 15.50
CA ALA A 135 0.58 12.14 16.54
C ALA A 135 0.20 10.85 17.30
N PRO A 136 -0.03 10.92 18.63
CA PRO A 136 -0.58 9.79 19.38
C PRO A 136 -2.00 9.45 18.92
N ASP A 137 -2.43 8.20 19.12
CA ASP A 137 -3.76 7.72 18.73
C ASP A 137 -4.10 7.98 17.25
N SER A 138 -3.08 7.95 16.40
CA SER A 138 -3.18 8.13 14.95
C SER A 138 -2.79 6.86 14.21
N MET A 139 -3.12 6.79 12.92
CA MET A 139 -2.63 5.69 12.07
C MET A 139 -1.09 5.71 11.96
N GLY A 140 -0.47 6.88 12.00
CA GLY A 140 0.99 7.00 12.04
C GLY A 140 1.60 6.30 13.26
N GLU A 141 0.91 6.29 14.40
CA GLU A 141 1.36 5.57 15.60
C GLU A 141 1.18 4.04 15.46
N VAL A 142 0.15 3.58 14.75
CA VAL A 142 0.02 2.16 14.40
C VAL A 142 1.20 1.74 13.54
N ILE A 143 1.53 2.52 12.50
CA ILE A 143 2.66 2.27 11.61
C ILE A 143 3.99 2.30 12.39
N ASP A 144 4.26 3.34 13.17
CA ASP A 144 5.48 3.46 14.01
C ASP A 144 5.72 2.20 14.84
N ARG A 145 4.67 1.68 15.50
CA ARG A 145 4.79 0.45 16.31
C ARG A 145 5.07 -0.80 15.49
N LEU A 146 4.56 -0.88 14.26
CA LEU A 146 4.75 -2.03 13.38
C LEU A 146 6.16 -2.08 12.79
N VAL A 147 6.71 -0.93 12.37
CA VAL A 147 7.98 -0.91 11.63
C VAL A 147 9.19 -0.56 12.49
N CYS A 148 9.03 0.17 13.59
CA CYS A 148 10.16 0.62 14.40
C CYS A 148 10.52 -0.41 15.50
N PRO A 149 11.76 -0.95 15.50
CA PRO A 149 12.18 -2.01 16.44
C PRO A 149 12.12 -1.63 17.92
N SER A 150 12.20 -0.32 18.22
CA SER A 150 12.38 0.21 19.58
C SER A 150 11.24 1.16 19.99
N SER A 151 10.09 1.14 19.31
CA SER A 151 9.01 2.09 19.62
C SER A 151 8.67 1.99 21.13
N PRO A 152 8.80 3.10 21.91
CA PRO A 152 8.55 3.10 23.35
C PRO A 152 7.15 2.58 23.74
N LEU A 153 6.24 2.53 22.76
CA LEU A 153 4.85 2.13 22.88
C LEU A 153 4.58 0.66 22.54
N GLN A 154 5.56 -0.12 22.08
CA GLN A 154 5.41 -1.59 22.01
C GLN A 154 5.08 -2.19 23.39
N LYS A 155 5.41 -1.50 24.48
CA LYS A 155 5.11 -1.91 25.86
C LYS A 155 3.67 -1.63 26.30
N LYS A 156 2.89 -0.86 25.53
CA LYS A 156 1.48 -0.56 25.86
C LYS A 156 0.61 -1.38 24.90
N LYS A 157 -0.02 -2.44 25.42
CA LYS A 157 -0.99 -3.30 24.71
C LYS A 157 -1.91 -2.40 23.89
N LEU A 158 -1.96 -2.60 22.56
CA LEU A 158 -2.75 -1.76 21.65
C LEU A 158 -4.16 -1.58 22.22
N PRO A 159 -4.55 -0.38 22.67
CA PRO A 159 -5.92 -0.18 23.13
C PRO A 159 -6.82 -0.18 21.89
N GLY A 160 -7.56 -1.26 21.68
CA GLY A 160 -8.71 -1.26 20.77
C GLY A 160 -8.50 -1.84 19.37
N ILE A 161 -7.32 -2.34 18.98
CA ILE A 161 -7.29 -3.34 17.88
C ILE A 161 -7.75 -4.65 18.50
N ILE A 162 -9.06 -4.84 18.39
CA ILE A 162 -9.79 -6.02 18.78
C ILE A 162 -8.99 -7.25 18.35
N GLU A 163 -8.78 -8.17 19.30
CA GLU A 163 -8.36 -9.56 19.08
C GLU A 163 -9.44 -10.33 18.27
N ARG A 164 -9.81 -9.81 17.09
CA ARG A 164 -10.66 -10.49 16.11
C ARG A 164 -9.96 -10.46 14.77
N GLY A 165 -9.36 -11.60 14.46
CA GLY A 165 -8.87 -11.91 13.11
C GLY A 165 -7.43 -11.47 12.92
N GLY A 166 -6.55 -12.45 12.70
CA GLY A 166 -5.16 -12.21 12.35
C GLY A 166 -5.03 -11.27 11.15
N PHE A 167 -3.87 -10.63 11.05
CA PHE A 167 -3.43 -9.84 9.91
C PHE A 167 -3.90 -10.48 8.60
N ILE A 168 -4.85 -9.85 7.90
CA ILE A 168 -5.31 -10.32 6.60
C ILE A 168 -4.27 -9.84 5.59
N LYS A 169 -3.53 -10.79 5.03
CA LYS A 169 -2.70 -10.60 3.85
C LYS A 169 -3.62 -10.47 2.64
N ILE A 170 -3.50 -9.40 1.87
CA ILE A 170 -4.22 -9.24 0.61
C ILE A 170 -3.21 -9.26 -0.54
N ASN A 171 -3.43 -10.17 -1.49
CA ASN A 171 -2.60 -10.30 -2.68
C ASN A 171 -2.81 -9.07 -3.59
N GLY A 172 -1.72 -8.54 -4.16
CA GLY A 172 -1.73 -7.35 -5.00
C GLY A 172 -2.71 -7.39 -6.19
N SER A 173 -3.02 -8.59 -6.72
CA SER A 173 -3.99 -8.78 -7.81
C SER A 173 -5.44 -8.48 -7.41
N ASP A 174 -5.80 -8.77 -6.17
CA ASP A 174 -7.19 -8.71 -5.70
C ASP A 174 -7.62 -7.26 -5.49
N LEU A 175 -6.65 -6.40 -5.17
CA LEU A 175 -6.84 -4.96 -4.97
C LEU A 175 -7.10 -4.19 -6.27
N ILE A 176 -6.66 -4.70 -7.44
CA ILE A 176 -6.90 -4.07 -8.75
C ILE A 176 -8.29 -4.44 -9.27
N SER A 177 -8.83 -5.59 -8.85
CA SER A 177 -10.09 -6.14 -9.37
C SER A 177 -11.34 -5.63 -8.64
N GLY A 178 -11.21 -4.89 -7.53
CA GLY A 178 -12.37 -4.45 -6.73
C GLY A 178 -13.20 -5.61 -6.16
N VAL A 179 -12.67 -6.84 -6.18
CA VAL A 179 -13.36 -8.01 -5.66
C VAL A 179 -13.09 -8.07 -4.16
N LYS A 180 -14.09 -7.66 -3.38
CA LYS A 180 -14.25 -8.17 -2.01
C LYS A 180 -14.43 -9.68 -2.11
N SER A 181 -13.34 -10.44 -2.05
CA SER A 181 -13.42 -11.86 -1.69
C SER A 181 -13.56 -11.93 -0.18
N LEU A 182 -14.77 -11.68 0.31
CA LEU A 182 -15.19 -12.10 1.63
C LEU A 182 -15.90 -13.44 1.48
N LEU A 183 -15.21 -14.49 1.95
CA LEU A 183 -15.60 -15.90 2.11
C LEU A 183 -15.48 -16.78 0.86
#